data_AF-A0A661ZDB7-F1
#
_entry.id   AF-A0A661ZDB7-F1
#
_cell.length_a   1.000
_cell.length_b   1.000
_cell.length_c   1.000
_cell.angle_alpha   90.00
_cell.angle_beta   90.00
_cell.angle_gamma   90.00
#
_symmetry.space_group_name_H-M   'P 1'
#
loop_
_entity.id
_entity.type
_entity.pdbx_description
1 polymer ?
#
loop_
_entity_poly.entity_id
_entity_poly.type
_entity_poly.pdbx_seq_one_letter_code
_entity_poly.pdbx_strand_id
1 'polypeptide(L)'
;MFYKKICLIISVLVFSFTALAQKPAWTDYYKRQNMYPEDQYLVGFVSGVNTNDEEAGKLKSVYEAMAKDKLIQMIQVEIETNN
;
A
#
# COMPACT_ATOMS: atom_id res chain seq x y z
N MET A 1 41.21 -18.13 -11.94
CA MET A 1 40.55 -18.04 -10.62
C MET A 1 39.91 -16.67 -10.35
N PHE A 2 40.47 -15.58 -10.87
CA PHE A 2 40.00 -14.20 -10.66
C PHE A 2 38.59 -13.92 -11.24
N TYR A 3 38.33 -14.35 -12.48
CA TYR A 3 37.03 -14.17 -13.14
C TYR A 3 35.86 -14.85 -12.42
N LYS A 4 36.08 -16.00 -11.77
CA LYS A 4 35.06 -16.69 -10.98
C LYS A 4 34.63 -15.86 -9.75
N LYS A 5 35.59 -15.17 -9.11
CA LYS A 5 35.31 -14.29 -7.97
C LYS A 5 34.58 -13.02 -8.42
N ILE A 6 34.94 -12.46 -9.57
CA ILE A 6 34.26 -11.32 -10.18
C ILE A 6 32.81 -11.65 -10.53
N CYS A 7 32.53 -12.79 -11.18
CA CYS A 7 31.16 -13.21 -11.49
C CYS A 7 30.31 -13.38 -10.23
N LEU A 8 30.90 -13.88 -9.15
CA LEU A 8 30.19 -14.07 -7.88
C LEU A 8 29.85 -12.72 -7.23
N ILE A 9 30.79 -11.77 -7.24
CA ILE A 9 30.55 -10.39 -6.75
C ILE A 9 29.47 -9.69 -7.58
N ILE A 10 29.52 -9.82 -8.92
CA ILE A 10 28.49 -9.23 -9.80
C ILE A 10 27.11 -9.85 -9.52
N SER A 11 27.03 -11.17 -9.34
CA SER A 11 25.77 -11.85 -9.00
C SER A 11 25.18 -11.32 -7.69
N VAL A 12 26.00 -11.18 -6.65
CA VAL A 12 25.56 -10.65 -5.33
C VAL A 12 25.12 -9.18 -5.42
N LEU A 13 25.83 -8.37 -6.21
CA LEU A 13 25.46 -6.96 -6.41
C LEU A 13 24.13 -6.80 -7.16
N VAL A 14 23.89 -7.61 -8.21
CA VAL A 14 22.63 -7.56 -8.97
C VAL A 14 21.43 -7.95 -8.10
N PHE A 15 21.58 -8.96 -7.22
CA PHE A 15 20.51 -9.36 -6.30
C PHE A 15 20.21 -8.32 -5.20
N SER A 16 21.16 -7.45 -4.86
CA SER A 16 20.95 -6.44 -3.81
C SER A 16 19.96 -5.34 -4.24
N PHE A 17 19.82 -5.09 -5.55
CA PHE A 17 18.91 -4.07 -6.07
C PHE A 17 17.43 -4.46 -5.98
N THR A 18 17.10 -5.76 -5.90
CA THR A 18 15.69 -6.21 -5.79
C THR A 18 15.15 -6.10 -4.36
N ALA A 19 16.03 -5.98 -3.35
CA ALA A 19 15.63 -5.83 -1.94
C ALA A 19 14.91 -4.50 -1.65
N LEU A 20 15.16 -3.44 -2.45
CA LEU A 20 14.53 -2.13 -2.29
C LEU A 20 13.11 -2.04 -2.91
N ALA A 21 12.65 -3.07 -3.62
CA ALA A 21 11.35 -3.08 -4.30
C ALA A 21 10.18 -3.59 -3.44
N GLN A 22 10.38 -3.81 -2.13
CA GLN A 22 9.43 -4.52 -1.28
C GLN A 22 8.22 -3.71 -0.78
N LYS A 23 8.07 -2.41 -1.11
CA LYS A 23 6.86 -1.70 -0.70
C LYS A 23 5.66 -2.33 -1.42
N PRO A 24 4.69 -2.91 -0.70
CA PRO A 24 3.55 -3.55 -1.34
C PRO A 24 2.77 -2.50 -2.14
N ALA A 25 2.43 -2.80 -3.40
CA ALA A 25 1.70 -1.86 -4.26
C ALA A 25 0.37 -1.41 -3.66
N TRP A 26 -0.27 -2.27 -2.85
CA TRP A 26 -1.52 -1.96 -2.17
C TRP A 26 -1.39 -0.91 -1.05
N THR A 27 -0.18 -0.55 -0.62
CA THR A 27 0.03 0.52 0.39
C THR A 27 0.07 1.93 -0.21
N ASP A 28 0.11 2.04 -1.55
CA ASP A 28 0.06 3.30 -2.27
C ASP A 28 -1.38 3.57 -2.74
N TYR A 29 -1.90 4.77 -2.47
CA TYR A 29 -3.28 5.13 -2.78
C TYR A 29 -3.62 4.97 -4.26
N TYR A 30 -2.80 5.53 -5.14
CA TYR A 30 -3.08 5.53 -6.57
C TYR A 30 -2.96 4.14 -7.17
N LYS A 31 -1.91 3.39 -6.79
CA LYS A 31 -1.76 2.00 -7.23
C LYS A 31 -2.91 1.14 -6.75
N ARG A 32 -3.35 1.33 -5.50
CA ARG A 32 -4.49 0.59 -4.95
C ARG A 32 -5.80 0.92 -5.64
N GLN A 33 -6.07 2.21 -5.92
CA GLN A 33 -7.25 2.62 -6.67
C GLN A 33 -7.29 1.98 -8.07
N ASN A 34 -6.13 1.87 -8.73
CA ASN A 34 -6.04 1.21 -10.03
C ASN A 34 -6.28 -0.31 -9.96
N MET A 35 -5.90 -0.96 -8.85
CA MET A 35 -6.10 -2.40 -8.66
C MET A 35 -7.51 -2.74 -8.14
N TYR A 36 -8.10 -1.85 -7.34
CA TYR A 36 -9.38 -2.04 -6.66
C TYR A 36 -10.20 -0.73 -6.74
N PRO A 37 -10.72 -0.39 -7.93
CA PRO A 37 -11.46 0.84 -8.12
C PRO A 37 -12.81 0.80 -7.40
N GLU A 38 -13.20 1.94 -6.83
CA GLU A 38 -14.34 2.08 -5.91
C GLU A 38 -15.72 1.87 -6.57
N ASP A 39 -15.80 1.91 -7.90
CA ASP A 39 -16.99 1.61 -8.69
C ASP A 39 -17.23 0.10 -8.89
N GLN A 40 -16.21 -0.72 -8.64
CA GLN A 40 -16.25 -2.18 -8.83
C GLN A 40 -16.11 -2.96 -7.53
N TYR A 41 -15.53 -2.35 -6.50
CA TYR A 41 -15.21 -3.00 -5.24
C TYR A 41 -15.61 -2.14 -4.04
N LEU A 42 -16.12 -2.79 -2.98
CA LEU A 42 -16.35 -2.16 -1.68
C LEU A 42 -15.03 -2.01 -0.91
N VAL A 43 -14.61 -0.76 -0.69
CA VAL A 43 -13.21 -0.49 -0.36
C VAL A 43 -13.07 0.58 0.74
N GLY A 44 -12.62 0.16 1.93
CA GLY A 44 -12.21 1.06 3.01
C GLY A 44 -10.70 1.22 3.06
N PHE A 45 -10.16 2.33 2.56
CA PHE A 45 -8.71 2.60 2.62
C PHE A 45 -8.38 4.07 2.71
N VAL A 46 -7.36 4.33 3.51
CA VAL A 46 -6.79 5.65 3.76
C VAL A 46 -5.27 5.51 3.82
N SER A 47 -4.57 6.46 3.22
CA SER A 47 -3.12 6.61 3.36
C SER A 47 -2.78 8.08 3.41
N GLY A 48 -1.70 8.44 4.11
CA GLY A 48 -1.24 9.81 4.18
C GLY A 48 0.25 9.88 4.51
N VAL A 49 0.81 11.07 4.33
CA VAL A 49 2.18 11.39 4.72
C VAL A 49 2.16 11.95 6.13
N ASN A 50 2.99 11.42 7.03
CA ASN A 50 3.12 11.94 8.39
C ASN A 50 3.98 13.21 8.39
N THR A 51 3.39 14.37 8.10
CA THR A 51 4.12 15.66 8.01
C THR A 51 4.46 16.25 9.37
N ASN A 52 3.73 15.87 10.41
CA ASN A 52 3.83 16.44 11.76
C ASN A 52 4.66 15.57 12.72
N ASP A 53 5.32 14.53 12.19
CA ASP A 53 6.07 13.53 12.96
C ASP A 53 5.26 12.96 14.14
N GLU A 54 3.96 12.74 13.91
CA GLU A 54 3.05 12.17 14.91
C GLU A 54 3.44 10.74 15.24
N GLU A 55 3.14 10.32 16.47
CA GLU A 55 3.39 8.95 16.93
C GLU A 55 2.65 7.95 16.03
N ALA A 56 3.40 6.99 15.48
CA ALA A 56 2.91 6.11 14.42
C ALA A 56 1.72 5.24 14.86
N GLY A 57 1.66 4.84 16.14
CA GLY A 57 0.54 4.09 16.71
C GLY A 57 -0.75 4.89 16.69
N LYS A 58 -0.71 6.13 17.19
CA LYS A 58 -1.84 7.05 17.16
C LYS A 58 -2.33 7.33 15.74
N LEU A 59 -1.43 7.65 14.80
CA LEU A 59 -1.79 7.94 13.43
C LEU A 59 -2.43 6.71 12.73
N LYS A 60 -1.91 5.52 13.01
CA LYS A 60 -2.49 4.26 12.54
C LYS A 60 -3.92 4.08 13.04
N SER A 61 -4.19 4.30 14.32
CA SER A 61 -5.54 4.17 14.87
C SER A 61 -6.53 5.15 14.22
N VAL A 62 -6.09 6.38 13.95
CA VAL A 62 -6.90 7.38 13.25
C VAL A 62 -7.23 6.93 11.82
N TYR A 63 -6.21 6.50 11.06
CA TYR A 63 -6.43 6.03 9.68
C TYR A 63 -7.27 4.76 9.61
N GLU A 64 -7.14 3.87 10.58
CA GLU A 64 -7.97 2.67 10.65
C GLU A 64 -9.45 3.01 10.88
N ALA A 65 -9.74 3.96 11.77
CA ALA A 65 -11.11 4.43 11.99
C ALA A 65 -11.69 5.07 10.72
N MET A 66 -10.94 5.96 10.07
CA MET A 66 -11.36 6.58 8.81
C MET A 66 -11.61 5.56 7.69
N ALA A 67 -10.74 4.56 7.56
CA ALA A 67 -10.91 3.50 6.57
C ALA A 67 -12.18 2.66 6.81
N LYS A 68 -12.52 2.40 8.08
CA LYS A 68 -13.76 1.71 8.47
C LYS A 68 -14.99 2.55 8.12
N ASP A 69 -14.99 3.84 8.48
CA ASP A 69 -16.11 4.75 8.19
C ASP A 69 -16.36 4.85 6.69
N LYS A 70 -15.28 4.96 5.89
CA LYS A 70 -15.37 4.98 4.43
C LYS A 70 -16.00 3.70 3.86
N LEU A 71 -15.63 2.53 4.38
CA LEU A 71 -16.23 1.27 3.94
C LEU A 71 -17.73 1.21 4.24
N ILE A 72 -18.14 1.66 5.44
CA ILE A 72 -19.54 1.70 5.83
C ILE A 72 -20.34 2.62 4.90
N GLN A 73 -19.81 3.80 4.58
CA GLN A 73 -20.44 4.74 3.66
C GLN A 73 -20.62 4.13 2.27
N MET A 74 -19.60 3.44 1.74
CA MET A 74 -19.72 2.76 0.45
C MET A 74 -20.79 1.66 0.47
N ILE A 75 -20.86 0.86 1.54
CA ILE A 75 -21.89 -0.16 1.70
C ILE A 75 -23.29 0.47 1.73
N GLN A 76 -23.47 1.59 2.43
CA GLN A 76 -24.75 2.29 2.49
C GLN A 76 -25.19 2.78 1.09
N VAL A 77 -24.28 3.42 0.35
CA VAL A 77 -24.55 3.88 -1.02
C VAL A 77 -24.91 2.70 -1.93
N GLU A 78 -24.21 1.57 -1.82
CA GLU A 78 -24.49 0.37 -2.60
C GLU A 78 -25.89 -0.21 -2.29
N ILE A 79 -26.27 -0.26 -1.01
CA ILE A 79 -27.61 -0.71 -0.59
C ILE A 79 -28.70 0.23 -1.10
N GLU A 80 -28.48 1.55 -1.04
CA GLU A 80 -29.43 2.55 -1.51
C GLU A 80 -29.57 2.55 -3.04
N THR A 81 -28.49 2.27 -3.77
CA THR A 81 -28.50 2.21 -5.24
C THR A 81 -29.19 0.95 -5.79
N ASN A 82 -29.14 -0.16 -5.03
CA ASN A 82 -29.73 -1.44 -5.44
C ASN A 82 -31.18 -1.68 -4.93
N ASN A 83 -31.75 -0.76 -4.14
CA ASN A 83 -33.16 -0.79 -3.72
C ASN A 83 -34.04 0.02 -4.68
#